data_AF-A0A2X2K1S3-F1
#
_entry.id   AF-A0A2X2K1S3-F1
#
_cell.length_a   1.000
_cell.length_b   1.000
_cell.length_c   1.000
_cell.angle_alpha   90.00
_cell.angle_beta   90.00
_cell.angle_gamma   90.00
#
_symmetry.space_group_name_H-M   'P 1'
#
loop_
_entity.id
_entity.type
_entity.pdbx_description
1 polymer ?
#
loop_
_entity_poly.entity_id
_entity_poly.type
_entity_poly.pdbx_seq_one_letter_code
_entity_poly.pdbx_strand_id
1 'polypeptide(L)'
;MQQYTCSFVGHFSAGKSTLINLLIEQDILPSSPVPTTSNTAIVSVSDNHDIIANLPNQTYAKLSNYDEVREMNRQNVDVESVEINFQSAKFENGFTLQDTPGVDSNVASHQSITEQYMYTSNMIFYTVDYNTFNLNLTLSL
;
A
#
# COMPACT_ATOMS: atom_id res chain seq x y z
N MET A 1 11.11 13.11 -16.23
CA MET A 1 11.75 12.04 -15.46
C MET A 1 10.96 10.76 -15.72
N GLN A 2 11.64 9.63 -15.88
CA GLN A 2 10.96 8.35 -16.08
C GLN A 2 10.41 7.88 -14.72
N GLN A 3 9.11 7.64 -14.64
CA GLN A 3 8.50 7.04 -13.44
C GLN A 3 8.61 5.52 -13.53
N TYR A 4 8.97 4.90 -12.40
CA TYR A 4 9.03 3.46 -12.25
C TYR A 4 8.23 3.04 -11.02
N THR A 5 7.09 2.41 -11.27
CA THR A 5 6.11 2.05 -10.25
C THR A 5 6.06 0.54 -10.06
N CYS A 6 6.17 0.07 -8.81
CA CYS A 6 5.94 -1.32 -8.44
C CYS A 6 4.74 -1.45 -7.51
N SER A 7 3.75 -2.26 -7.87
CA SER A 7 2.60 -2.59 -7.02
C SER A 7 2.80 -3.89 -6.27
N PHE A 8 2.45 -3.89 -4.98
CA PHE A 8 2.40 -5.07 -4.12
C PHE A 8 0.95 -5.43 -3.87
N VAL A 9 0.55 -6.61 -4.35
CA VAL A 9 -0.83 -7.11 -4.31
C VAL A 9 -0.86 -8.49 -3.65
N GLY A 10 -1.99 -8.85 -3.05
CA GLY A 10 -2.15 -10.15 -2.38
C GLY A 10 -3.21 -10.12 -1.28
N HIS A 11 -3.43 -11.26 -0.65
CA HIS A 11 -4.39 -11.41 0.45
C HIS A 11 -4.11 -10.43 1.61
N PHE A 12 -5.12 -10.20 2.44
CA PHE A 12 -4.94 -9.43 3.67
C PHE A 12 -3.87 -10.12 4.56
N SER A 13 -3.02 -9.33 5.23
CA SER A 13 -1.90 -9.83 6.05
C SER A 13 -0.84 -10.69 5.33
N ALA A 14 -0.77 -10.69 3.99
CA ALA A 14 0.26 -11.42 3.24
C ALA A 14 1.71 -10.92 3.43
N GLY A 15 1.96 -9.86 4.20
CA GLY A 15 3.30 -9.31 4.44
C GLY A 15 3.77 -8.25 3.42
N LYS A 16 2.85 -7.67 2.64
CA LYS A 16 3.13 -6.65 1.60
C LYS A 16 3.88 -5.43 2.15
N SER A 17 3.31 -4.77 3.16
CA SER A 17 3.91 -3.59 3.83
C SER A 17 5.28 -3.90 4.42
N THR A 18 5.41 -5.07 5.06
CA THR A 18 6.70 -5.55 5.62
C THR A 18 7.75 -5.73 4.54
N LEU A 19 7.39 -6.33 3.40
CA LEU A 19 8.31 -6.53 2.29
C LEU A 19 8.78 -5.19 1.70
N ILE A 20 7.88 -4.20 1.60
CA ILE A 20 8.24 -2.84 1.17
C ILE A 20 9.23 -2.20 2.14
N ASN A 21 8.95 -2.21 3.45
CA ASN A 21 9.87 -1.65 4.46
C ASN A 21 11.26 -2.30 4.39
N LEU A 22 11.34 -3.62 4.20
CA LEU A 22 12.60 -4.33 4.00
C LEU A 22 13.30 -3.94 2.70
N LEU A 23 12.56 -3.76 1.61
CA LEU A 23 13.12 -3.40 0.30
C LEU A 23 13.77 -2.00 0.33
N ILE A 24 13.12 -1.04 1.00
CA ILE A 24 13.60 0.35 1.12
C ILE A 24 14.50 0.59 2.33
N GLU A 25 14.66 -0.42 3.20
CA GLU A 25 15.50 -0.37 4.40
C GLU A 25 15.06 0.71 5.41
N GLN A 26 13.75 0.97 5.50
CA GLN A 26 13.14 1.94 6.40
C GLN A 26 11.78 1.45 6.89
N ASP A 27 11.42 1.79 8.13
CA ASP A 27 10.13 1.43 8.74
C ASP A 27 9.11 2.57 8.59
N ILE A 28 8.57 2.73 7.37
CA ILE A 28 7.64 3.84 7.05
C ILE A 28 6.18 3.37 7.01
N LEU A 29 5.93 2.14 6.54
CA LEU A 29 4.59 1.57 6.47
C LEU A 29 4.25 0.83 7.76
N PRO A 30 3.00 0.90 8.25
CA PRO A 30 2.58 0.13 9.41
C PRO A 30 2.57 -1.38 9.14
N SER A 31 3.04 -2.19 10.10
CA SER A 31 3.18 -3.66 9.93
C SER A 31 2.54 -4.52 11.05
N SER A 32 1.42 -4.06 11.65
CA SER A 32 0.72 -4.71 12.80
C SER A 32 -0.49 -5.58 12.41
N PRO A 33 -0.93 -6.60 13.17
CA PRO A 33 -2.08 -7.47 12.79
C PRO A 33 -3.49 -6.82 12.75
N VAL A 34 -3.60 -5.53 13.08
CA VAL A 34 -4.82 -4.72 12.87
C VAL A 34 -4.82 -4.23 11.42
N PRO A 35 -5.94 -4.20 10.67
CA PRO A 35 -5.95 -3.81 9.25
C PRO A 35 -4.97 -2.70 8.89
N THR A 36 -3.84 -3.11 8.31
CA THR A 36 -2.69 -2.22 8.08
C THR A 36 -2.91 -1.30 6.91
N THR A 37 -3.73 -1.73 5.96
CA THR A 37 -4.07 -1.00 4.76
C THR A 37 -5.56 -1.13 4.47
N SER A 38 -6.36 -0.29 5.14
CA SER A 38 -7.70 0.05 4.61
C SER A 38 -7.59 0.88 3.34
N ASN A 39 -6.44 1.53 3.10
CA ASN A 39 -6.22 2.44 1.99
C ASN A 39 -4.93 2.03 1.28
N THR A 40 -4.82 2.33 -0.02
CA THR A 40 -3.55 2.13 -0.73
C THR A 40 -2.52 3.15 -0.27
N ALA A 41 -1.31 2.70 0.06
CA ALA A 41 -0.19 3.58 0.34
C ALA A 41 0.71 3.71 -0.91
N ILE A 42 1.03 4.93 -1.29
CA ILE A 42 1.87 5.28 -2.44
C ILE A 42 3.17 5.87 -1.87
N VAL A 43 4.22 5.07 -1.88
CA VAL A 43 5.53 5.40 -1.30
C VAL A 43 6.44 5.86 -2.43
N SER A 44 6.80 7.14 -2.46
CA SER A 44 7.61 7.73 -3.54
C SER A 44 8.91 8.31 -3.03
N VAL A 45 9.99 8.08 -3.79
CA VAL A 45 11.28 8.71 -3.50
C VAL A 45 11.20 10.20 -3.85
N SER A 46 11.55 11.04 -2.89
CA SER A 46 11.50 12.50 -3.01
C SER A 46 12.55 13.15 -2.12
N ASP A 47 12.95 14.37 -2.49
CA ASP A 47 13.82 15.21 -1.66
C ASP A 47 13.07 15.74 -0.42
N ASN A 48 11.74 15.76 -0.47
CA ASN A 48 10.88 16.16 0.63
C ASN A 48 10.41 14.95 1.43
N HIS A 49 10.12 15.18 2.71
CA HIS A 49 9.45 14.22 3.57
C HIS A 49 8.07 14.75 3.97
N ASP A 50 7.02 14.18 3.40
CA ASP A 50 5.64 14.49 3.74
C ASP A 50 4.72 13.27 3.58
N ILE A 51 3.66 13.27 4.39
CA ILE A 51 2.58 12.29 4.34
C ILE A 51 1.31 13.05 3.99
N ILE A 52 0.57 12.54 3.01
CA ILE A 52 -0.63 13.18 2.48
C ILE A 52 -1.75 12.14 2.44
N ALA A 53 -2.87 12.42 3.08
CA ALA A 53 -4.10 11.65 2.89
C ALA A 53 -4.90 12.28 1.74
N ASN A 54 -5.17 11.48 0.71
CA ASN A 54 -6.10 11.83 -0.36
C ASN A 54 -7.52 11.49 0.07
N LEU A 55 -8.42 12.45 -0.13
CA LEU A 55 -9.81 12.41 0.32
C LEU A 55 -10.74 12.60 -0.88
N PRO A 56 -12.03 12.21 -0.75
CA PRO A 56 -13.01 12.41 -1.80
C PRO A 56 -13.08 13.84 -2.33
N ASN A 57 -13.54 13.97 -3.57
CA ASN A 57 -13.65 15.25 -4.28
C ASN A 57 -12.30 15.94 -4.53
N GLN A 58 -11.22 15.16 -4.69
CA GLN A 58 -9.88 15.67 -5.00
C GLN A 58 -9.35 16.62 -3.90
N THR A 59 -9.72 16.35 -2.65
CA THR A 59 -9.19 17.09 -1.50
C THR A 59 -8.06 16.30 -0.85
N TYR A 60 -7.20 16.99 -0.10
CA TYR A 60 -6.08 16.34 0.56
C TYR A 60 -5.80 16.99 1.92
N ALA A 61 -5.22 16.19 2.83
CA ALA A 61 -4.72 16.64 4.12
C ALA A 61 -3.24 16.28 4.24
N LYS A 62 -2.40 17.27 4.58
CA LYS A 62 -1.01 17.01 4.98
C LYS A 62 -0.99 16.57 6.43
N LEU A 63 -0.28 15.49 6.69
CA LEU A 63 -0.21 14.83 7.99
C LEU A 63 1.23 14.85 8.51
N SER A 64 1.40 14.86 9.83
CA SER A 64 2.73 14.87 10.44
C SER A 64 3.34 13.46 10.48
N ASN A 65 2.50 12.43 10.59
CA ASN A 65 2.89 11.03 10.67
C ASN A 65 1.73 10.10 10.26
N TYR A 66 2.02 8.81 10.15
CA TYR A 66 1.02 7.80 9.77
C TYR A 66 -0.06 7.56 10.84
N ASP A 67 0.19 7.86 12.13
CA ASP A 67 -0.83 7.67 13.16
C ASP A 67 -2.03 8.61 12.98
N GLU A 68 -1.86 9.76 12.33
CA GLU A 68 -2.98 10.63 11.95
C GLU A 68 -3.91 9.95 10.92
N VAL A 69 -3.37 9.19 9.96
CA VAL A 69 -4.19 8.37 9.03
C VAL A 69 -5.01 7.35 9.80
N ARG A 70 -4.41 6.71 10.81
CA ARG A 70 -5.10 5.73 11.65
C ARG A 70 -6.24 6.37 12.43
N GLU A 71 -6.04 7.59 12.94
CA GLU A 71 -7.08 8.32 13.64
C GLU A 71 -8.22 8.73 12.70
N MET A 72 -7.92 9.21 11.50
CA MET A 72 -8.92 9.50 10.46
C MET A 72 -9.77 8.27 10.14
N ASN A 73 -9.13 7.10 9.95
CA ASN A 73 -9.84 5.84 9.73
C ASN A 73 -10.72 5.44 10.92
N ARG A 74 -10.28 5.63 12.18
CA ARG A 74 -11.10 5.37 13.38
C ARG A 74 -12.31 6.30 13.48
N GLN A 75 -12.18 7.52 12.96
CA GLN A 75 -13.25 8.51 12.91
C GLN A 75 -14.19 8.33 11.71
N ASN A 76 -14.01 7.26 10.92
CA ASN A 76 -14.75 6.99 9.68
C ASN A 76 -14.62 8.10 8.63
N VAL A 77 -13.49 8.81 8.62
CA VAL A 77 -13.15 9.67 7.50
C VAL A 77 -12.77 8.79 6.31
N ASP A 78 -13.39 9.06 5.17
CA ASP A 78 -13.10 8.33 3.94
C ASP A 78 -11.77 8.79 3.36
N VAL A 79 -10.75 7.93 3.47
CA VAL A 79 -9.42 8.15 2.92
C VAL A 79 -9.27 7.27 1.68
N GLU A 80 -9.07 7.87 0.51
CA GLU A 80 -8.95 7.11 -0.73
C GLU A 80 -7.56 6.45 -0.86
N SER A 81 -6.51 7.20 -0.50
CA SER A 81 -5.12 6.72 -0.50
C SER A 81 -4.24 7.58 0.41
N VAL A 82 -3.04 7.08 0.70
CA VAL A 82 -2.01 7.80 1.45
C VAL A 82 -0.76 7.91 0.60
N GLU A 83 -0.28 9.11 0.34
CA GLU A 83 1.02 9.34 -0.27
C GLU A 83 2.08 9.56 0.82
N ILE A 84 3.23 8.91 0.67
CA ILE A 84 4.36 9.00 1.59
C ILE A 84 5.59 9.30 0.74
N ASN A 85 6.11 10.51 0.88
CA ASN A 85 7.37 10.90 0.27
C ASN A 85 8.52 10.66 1.26
N PHE A 86 9.55 9.98 0.79
CA PHE A 86 10.69 9.63 1.63
C PHE A 86 12.00 9.79 0.85
N GLN A 87 13.07 10.07 1.59
CA GLN A 87 14.41 10.10 1.04
C GLN A 87 14.98 8.68 1.01
N SER A 88 15.59 8.30 -0.11
CA SER A 88 16.24 7.00 -0.27
C SER A 88 17.69 7.16 -0.71
N ALA A 89 18.58 6.36 -0.12
CA ALA A 89 19.95 6.21 -0.59
C ALA A 89 20.08 5.14 -1.70
N LYS A 90 19.04 4.32 -1.89
CA LYS A 90 19.04 3.13 -2.75
C LYS A 90 18.28 3.33 -4.05
N PHE A 91 17.24 4.14 -4.01
CA PHE A 91 16.35 4.43 -5.13
C PHE A 91 16.41 5.92 -5.48
N GLU A 92 16.28 6.24 -6.76
CA GLU A 92 16.29 7.62 -7.26
C GLU A 92 14.88 8.21 -7.36
N ASN A 93 14.80 9.55 -7.44
CA ASN A 93 13.54 10.26 -7.68
C ASN A 93 12.85 9.73 -8.94
N GLY A 94 11.54 9.43 -8.81
CA GLY A 94 10.75 8.77 -9.85
C GLY A 94 10.48 7.28 -9.59
N PHE A 95 11.07 6.70 -8.55
CA PHE A 95 10.71 5.35 -8.08
C PHE A 95 9.55 5.41 -7.08
N THR A 96 8.54 4.56 -7.29
CA THR A 96 7.32 4.50 -6.46
C THR A 96 6.94 3.04 -6.15
N LEU A 97 6.62 2.78 -4.88
CA LEU A 97 6.08 1.50 -4.41
C LEU A 97 4.62 1.71 -3.98
N GLN A 98 3.73 0.82 -4.39
CA GLN A 98 2.30 0.87 -4.05
C GLN A 98 1.95 -0.34 -3.17
N ASP A 99 1.55 -0.08 -1.93
CA ASP A 99 1.04 -1.09 -1.00
C ASP A 99 -0.49 -1.08 -1.02
N THR A 100 -1.08 -2.12 -1.60
CA THR A 100 -2.54 -2.19 -1.79
C THR A 100 -3.25 -2.85 -0.61
N PRO A 101 -4.54 -2.51 -0.34
CA PRO A 101 -5.39 -3.30 0.54
C PRO A 101 -5.42 -4.77 0.12
N GLY A 102 -5.67 -5.66 1.08
CA GLY A 102 -5.83 -7.09 0.77
C GLY A 102 -7.00 -7.34 -0.20
N VAL A 103 -6.81 -8.23 -1.18
CA VAL A 103 -7.83 -8.52 -2.20
C VAL A 103 -9.14 -9.12 -1.64
N ASP A 104 -9.14 -9.63 -0.41
CA ASP A 104 -10.33 -10.17 0.26
C ASP A 104 -11.10 -9.13 1.09
N SER A 105 -10.72 -7.86 0.99
CA SER A 105 -11.43 -6.80 1.72
C SER A 105 -12.89 -6.72 1.25
N ASN A 106 -13.84 -6.68 2.18
CA ASN A 106 -15.29 -6.65 1.90
C ASN A 106 -15.80 -5.34 1.28
N VAL A 107 -14.91 -4.45 0.83
CA VAL A 107 -15.27 -3.13 0.28
C VAL A 107 -14.99 -3.15 -1.22
N ALA A 108 -16.06 -3.16 -2.02
CA ALA A 108 -15.98 -3.25 -3.49
C ALA A 108 -15.14 -2.11 -4.11
N SER A 109 -15.02 -0.95 -3.46
CA SER A 109 -14.16 0.15 -3.93
C SER A 109 -12.67 -0.22 -3.91
N HIS A 110 -12.21 -1.08 -3.01
CA HIS A 110 -10.80 -1.48 -2.93
C HIS A 110 -10.37 -2.35 -4.12
N GLN A 111 -11.28 -3.16 -4.67
CA GLN A 111 -10.97 -3.99 -5.83
C GLN A 111 -10.71 -3.13 -7.08
N SER A 112 -11.61 -2.19 -7.38
CA SER A 112 -11.47 -1.27 -8.52
C SER A 112 -10.21 -0.42 -8.43
N ILE A 113 -9.88 0.06 -7.22
CA ILE A 113 -8.67 0.84 -6.96
C ILE A 113 -7.41 -0.02 -7.17
N THR A 114 -7.40 -1.25 -6.65
CA THR A 114 -6.29 -2.19 -6.84
C THR A 114 -6.06 -2.50 -8.33
N GLU A 115 -7.14 -2.70 -9.09
CA GLU A 115 -7.06 -2.89 -10.55
C GLU A 115 -6.44 -1.67 -11.25
N GLN A 116 -6.83 -0.45 -10.87
CA GLN A 116 -6.25 0.78 -11.41
C GLN A 116 -4.73 0.87 -11.15
N TYR A 117 -4.28 0.50 -9.95
CA TYR A 117 -2.85 0.46 -9.62
C TYR A 117 -2.10 -0.61 -10.42
N MET A 118 -2.72 -1.77 -10.66
CA MET A 118 -2.14 -2.80 -11.51
C MET A 118 -1.96 -2.31 -12.96
N TYR A 119 -2.95 -1.61 -13.54
CA TYR A 119 -2.85 -1.07 -14.90
C TYR A 119 -1.78 0.01 -15.07
N THR A 120 -1.45 0.74 -14.00
CA THR A 120 -0.49 1.84 -14.01
C THR A 120 0.92 1.43 -13.56
N SER A 121 1.09 0.18 -13.14
CA SER A 121 2.37 -0.34 -12.64
C SER A 121 3.30 -0.80 -13.74
N ASN A 122 4.60 -0.55 -13.56
CA ASN A 122 5.64 -1.13 -14.41
C ASN A 122 5.99 -2.56 -13.98
N MET A 123 5.79 -2.89 -12.71
CA MET A 123 5.99 -4.23 -12.15
C MET A 123 4.95 -4.53 -11.08
N ILE A 124 4.51 -5.79 -11.00
CA ILE A 124 3.57 -6.26 -9.98
C ILE A 124 4.23 -7.38 -9.19
N PHE A 125 4.25 -7.24 -7.86
CA PHE A 125 4.66 -8.25 -6.90
C PHE A 125 3.42 -8.86 -6.26
N TYR A 126 3.11 -10.11 -6.60
CA TYR A 126 2.04 -10.86 -5.94
C TYR A 126 2.60 -11.56 -4.70
N THR A 127 2.11 -11.16 -3.52
CA THR A 127 2.59 -11.61 -2.22
C THR A 127 1.60 -12.60 -1.60
N VAL A 128 2.12 -13.72 -1.10
CA VAL A 128 1.33 -14.79 -0.48
C VAL A 128 1.94 -15.13 0.87
N ASP A 129 1.10 -15.21 1.90
CA ASP A 129 1.48 -15.82 3.17
C ASP A 129 1.35 -17.35 3.07
N TYR A 130 2.46 -18.03 3.31
CA TYR A 130 2.56 -19.49 3.27
C TYR A 130 1.60 -20.16 4.29
N ASN A 131 1.38 -19.55 5.45
CA ASN A 131 0.57 -20.16 6.52
C ASN A 131 -0.94 -20.07 6.25
N THR A 132 -1.37 -19.06 5.51
CA THR A 132 -2.77 -18.87 5.11
C THR A 132 -3.16 -19.79 3.94
N PHE A 133 -2.19 -20.40 3.26
CA PHE A 133 -2.43 -21.31 2.14
C PHE A 133 -2.80 -22.73 2.61
N ASN A 134 -4.05 -22.90 3.05
CA ASN A 134 -4.65 -24.25 3.12
C ASN A 134 -4.85 -24.75 1.68
N LEU A 135 -3.92 -25.58 1.21
CA LEU A 135 -4.05 -26.42 0.02
C LEU A 135 -5.20 -27.43 0.20
N ASN A 136 -6.45 -26.99 0.13
CA ASN A 136 -7.57 -27.86 -0.23
C ASN A 136 -7.60 -28.07 -1.75
N LEU A 137 -6.46 -28.46 -2.31
CA LEU A 137 -6.41 -29.06 -3.64
C LEU A 137 -6.85 -30.51 -3.46
N THR A 138 -8.16 -30.73 -3.40
CA THR A 138 -8.72 -32.04 -3.73
C THR A 138 -8.46 -32.25 -5.21
N LEU A 139 -7.28 -32.75 -5.55
CA LEU A 139 -7.04 -33.38 -6.84
C LEU A 139 -7.88 -34.66 -6.84
N SER A 140 -9.13 -34.54 -7.28
CA SER A 140 -9.88 -35.68 -7.78
C SER A 140 -9.21 -36.11 -9.09
N LEU A 141 -8.25 -37.04 -8.96
CA LEU A 141 -7.86 -37.95 -10.04
C LEU A 141 -8.98 -38.98 -10.27
#